data_AF-A0A2N7X8B5-F1
#
_entry.id   AF-A0A2N7X8B5-F1
#
_cell.length_a   1.000
_cell.length_b   1.000
_cell.length_c   1.000
_cell.angle_alpha   90.00
_cell.angle_beta   90.00
_cell.angle_gamma   90.00
#
_symmetry.space_group_name_H-M   'P 1'
#
loop_
_entity.id
_entity.type
_entity.pdbx_description
1 polymer ?
#
loop_
_entity_poly.entity_id
_entity_poly.type
_entity_poly.pdbx_seq_one_letter_code
_entity_poly.pdbx_strand_id
1 'polypeptide(L)'
;MDAQGQWKLAPPYDLTYCPGYQGEHFMDVAGEGRNPGRDHVVRAAGQGGIAPARAEQILDEILEKADSQAWNRAVSNYPVRPRTARDVGARIEANRRVLQKRNA
;
A
#
# COMPACT_ATOMS: atom_id res chain seq x y z
N MET A 1 -7.94 20.02 -11.77
CA MET A 1 -9.06 20.96 -11.59
C MET A 1 -10.25 20.37 -12.32
N ASP A 2 -11.45 20.35 -11.75
CA ASP A 2 -12.65 19.89 -12.46
C ASP A 2 -13.16 20.96 -13.44
N ALA A 3 -14.24 20.64 -14.17
CA ALA A 3 -14.84 21.55 -15.14
C ALA A 3 -15.40 22.83 -14.49
N GLN A 4 -15.55 22.86 -13.16
CA GLN A 4 -16.06 23.97 -12.36
C GLN A 4 -14.93 24.76 -11.69
N GLY A 5 -13.67 24.49 -12.05
CA GLY A 5 -12.53 25.21 -11.49
C GLY A 5 -12.13 24.75 -10.07
N GLN A 6 -12.67 23.66 -9.56
CA GLN A 6 -12.35 23.18 -8.21
C GLN A 6 -11.12 22.27 -8.21
N TRP A 7 -10.32 22.38 -7.15
CA TRP A 7 -9.23 21.45 -6.92
C TRP A 7 -9.76 20.05 -6.65
N LYS A 8 -9.22 19.08 -7.40
CA LYS A 8 -9.48 17.66 -7.22
C LYS A 8 -8.17 16.92 -7.40
N LEU A 9 -7.95 15.92 -6.55
CA LEU A 9 -6.78 15.05 -6.67
C LEU A 9 -6.82 14.35 -8.03
N ALA A 10 -5.68 14.34 -8.73
CA ALA A 10 -5.53 13.52 -9.92
C ALA A 10 -5.60 12.03 -9.54
N PRO A 11 -6.01 11.14 -10.46
CA PRO A 11 -5.83 9.71 -10.25
C PRO A 11 -4.36 9.39 -9.93
N PRO A 12 -4.06 8.34 -9.15
CA PRO A 12 -2.68 7.89 -8.94
C PRO A 12 -2.00 7.57 -10.28
N TYR A 13 -0.79 8.08 -10.47
CA TYR A 13 0.06 7.82 -11.63
C TYR A 13 1.49 7.49 -11.17
N ASP A 14 2.34 7.06 -12.10
CA ASP A 14 3.73 6.66 -11.84
C ASP A 14 3.89 5.54 -10.78
N LEU A 15 3.01 4.53 -10.86
CA LEU A 15 3.06 3.35 -9.99
C LEU A 15 4.00 2.30 -10.58
N THR A 16 5.22 2.23 -10.04
CA THR A 16 6.21 1.21 -10.41
C THR A 16 6.65 0.42 -9.18
N TYR A 17 6.75 -0.90 -9.30
CA TYR A 17 7.33 -1.72 -8.23
C TYR A 17 8.80 -1.33 -7.99
N CYS A 18 9.10 -0.91 -6.76
CA CYS A 18 10.44 -0.55 -6.33
C CYS A 18 10.75 -1.24 -5.00
N PRO A 19 11.86 -1.99 -4.89
CA PRO A 19 12.27 -2.62 -3.63
C PRO A 19 12.83 -1.62 -2.60
N GLY A 20 13.04 -0.35 -2.99
CA GLY A 20 13.60 0.68 -2.13
C GLY A 20 15.13 0.68 -2.05
N TYR A 21 15.71 1.78 -1.58
CA TYR A 21 17.15 1.84 -1.28
C TYR A 21 17.40 1.17 0.07
N GLN A 22 18.31 0.18 0.12
CA GLN A 22 18.54 -0.64 1.33
C GLN A 22 17.27 -1.29 1.92
N GLY A 23 16.21 -1.42 1.12
CA GLY A 23 14.92 -1.96 1.54
C GLY A 23 14.01 -0.96 2.26
N GLU A 24 14.28 0.35 2.20
CA GLU A 24 13.45 1.39 2.79
C GLU A 24 12.58 2.12 1.75
N HIS A 25 11.44 2.62 2.22
CA HIS A 25 10.59 3.56 1.51
C HIS A 25 11.32 4.90 1.31
N PHE A 26 11.02 5.59 0.20
CA PHE A 26 11.54 6.93 -0.05
C PHE A 26 11.02 8.00 0.91
N MET A 27 9.84 7.76 1.49
CA MET A 27 9.23 8.58 2.52
C MET A 27 8.79 7.66 3.64
N ASP A 28 9.06 8.07 4.89
CA ASP A 28 8.63 7.31 6.04
C ASP A 28 7.10 7.25 6.16
N VAL A 29 6.62 6.28 6.93
CA VAL A 29 5.23 6.21 7.37
C VAL A 29 5.22 6.51 8.86
N ALA A 30 5.01 7.78 9.18
CA ALA A 30 5.07 8.30 10.54
C ALA A 30 6.38 7.94 11.27
N GLY A 31 7.52 8.13 10.60
CA GLY A 31 8.87 7.89 11.15
C GLY A 31 9.42 6.48 10.95
N GLU A 32 8.66 5.55 10.35
CA GLU A 32 9.15 4.20 10.01
C GLU A 32 9.33 4.05 8.50
N GLY A 33 10.55 3.80 8.05
CA GLY A 33 10.92 3.71 6.63
C GLY A 33 11.08 2.30 6.09
N ARG A 34 11.35 1.30 6.93
CA ARG A 34 11.76 -0.05 6.49
C ARG A 34 10.64 -1.06 6.52
N ASN A 35 9.85 -1.07 7.59
CA ASN A 35 8.76 -2.03 7.74
C ASN A 35 7.54 -1.42 8.44
N PRO A 36 6.82 -0.48 7.78
CA PRO A 36 5.63 0.14 8.34
C PRO A 36 4.58 -0.88 8.80
N GLY A 37 4.27 -0.82 10.09
CA GLY A 37 3.19 -1.58 10.72
C GLY A 37 1.83 -0.88 10.65
N ARG A 38 0.78 -1.58 11.08
CA ARG A 38 -0.60 -1.06 11.12
C ARG A 38 -0.71 0.29 11.84
N ASP A 39 -0.16 0.38 13.04
CA ASP A 39 -0.16 1.60 13.85
C ASP A 39 0.53 2.78 13.16
N HIS A 40 1.58 2.53 12.38
CA HIS A 40 2.26 3.57 11.61
C HIS A 40 1.33 4.17 10.56
N VAL A 41 0.60 3.30 9.82
CA VAL A 41 -0.39 3.72 8.82
C VAL A 41 -1.52 4.51 9.46
N VAL A 42 -2.07 4.03 10.58
CA VAL A 42 -3.16 4.72 11.30
C VAL A 42 -2.71 6.06 11.86
N ARG A 43 -1.49 6.14 12.41
CA ARG A 43 -0.89 7.40 12.89
C ARG A 43 -0.67 8.40 11.75
N ALA A 44 -0.14 7.95 10.62
CA ALA A 44 0.03 8.80 9.43
C ALA A 44 -1.32 9.34 8.92
N ALA A 45 -2.35 8.49 8.88
CA ALA A 45 -3.70 8.89 8.50
C ALA A 45 -4.29 9.95 9.47
N GLY A 46 -4.07 9.78 10.78
CA GLY A 46 -4.48 10.74 11.80
C GLY A 46 -3.82 12.12 11.62
N GLN A 47 -2.52 12.16 11.29
CA GLN A 47 -1.82 13.40 10.95
C GLN A 47 -2.37 14.08 9.69
N GLY A 48 -2.91 13.29 8.75
CA GLY A 48 -3.63 13.76 7.57
C GLY A 48 -5.10 14.13 7.80
N GLY A 49 -5.60 14.08 9.04
CA GLY A 49 -6.99 14.44 9.38
C GLY A 49 -8.01 13.31 9.19
N ILE A 50 -7.58 12.07 8.99
CA ILE A 50 -8.47 10.90 8.89
C ILE A 50 -8.68 10.32 10.29
N ALA A 51 -9.94 10.16 10.70
CA ALA A 51 -10.26 9.55 11.98
C ALA A 51 -9.70 8.11 12.07
N PRO A 52 -9.13 7.68 13.22
CA PRO A 52 -8.50 6.37 13.34
C PRO A 52 -9.41 5.21 12.92
N ALA A 53 -10.67 5.20 13.33
CA ALA A 53 -11.63 4.18 12.93
C ALA A 53 -11.84 4.11 11.41
N ARG A 54 -11.81 5.25 10.71
CA ARG A 54 -11.92 5.28 9.24
C ARG A 54 -10.63 4.80 8.58
N ALA A 55 -9.46 5.15 9.13
CA ALA A 55 -8.18 4.66 8.63
C ALA A 55 -8.08 3.13 8.75
N GLU A 56 -8.50 2.58 9.90
CA GLU A 56 -8.59 1.15 10.17
C GLU A 56 -9.49 0.42 9.16
N GLN A 57 -10.68 0.98 8.90
CA GLN A 57 -11.61 0.45 7.89
C GLN A 57 -11.01 0.47 6.48
N ILE A 58 -10.44 1.60 6.04
CA ILE A 58 -9.81 1.71 4.72
C ILE A 58 -8.67 0.71 4.58
N LEU A 59 -7.85 0.55 5.62
CA LEU A 59 -6.76 -0.42 5.61
C LEU A 59 -7.28 -1.85 5.47
N ASP A 60 -8.33 -2.21 6.22
CA ASP A 60 -8.93 -3.54 6.11
C ASP A 60 -9.56 -3.79 4.72
N GLU A 61 -10.26 -2.80 4.16
CA GLU A 61 -10.81 -2.85 2.79
C GLU A 61 -9.71 -3.06 1.73
N ILE A 62 -8.56 -2.39 1.88
CA ILE A 62 -7.42 -2.55 0.99
C ILE A 62 -6.80 -3.93 1.16
N LEU A 63 -6.56 -4.34 2.41
CA LEU A 63 -6.01 -5.65 2.70
C LEU A 63 -6.91 -6.72 2.08
N GLU A 64 -8.23 -6.73 2.30
CA GLU A 64 -9.13 -7.73 1.71
C GLU A 64 -8.92 -7.95 0.20
N LYS A 65 -8.60 -6.89 -0.55
CA LYS A 65 -8.40 -6.92 -2.00
C LYS A 65 -6.95 -7.19 -2.42
N ALA A 66 -5.98 -6.79 -1.59
CA ALA A 66 -4.55 -6.83 -1.89
C ALA A 66 -3.91 -8.11 -1.34
N ASP A 67 -4.26 -9.26 -1.92
CA ASP A 67 -3.62 -10.54 -1.63
C ASP A 67 -2.81 -11.08 -2.83
N SER A 68 -1.98 -12.08 -2.55
CA SER A 68 -1.12 -12.70 -3.57
C SER A 68 -1.90 -13.45 -4.65
N GLN A 69 -3.14 -13.90 -4.39
CA GLN A 69 -3.98 -14.55 -5.39
C GLN A 69 -4.58 -13.54 -6.37
N ALA A 70 -5.09 -12.41 -5.87
CA ALA A 70 -5.56 -11.29 -6.66
C ALA A 70 -4.45 -10.75 -7.56
N TRP A 71 -3.23 -10.62 -7.01
CA TRP A 71 -2.04 -10.31 -7.79
C TRP A 71 -1.78 -11.32 -8.91
N ASN A 72 -1.75 -12.62 -8.58
CA ASN A 72 -1.48 -13.67 -9.56
C ASN A 72 -2.53 -13.71 -10.69
N ARG A 73 -3.81 -13.50 -10.37
CA ARG A 73 -4.90 -13.38 -11.36
C ARG A 73 -4.75 -12.14 -12.23
N ALA A 74 -4.32 -11.02 -11.66
CA ALA A 74 -4.13 -9.77 -12.42
C ALA A 74 -2.93 -9.87 -13.36
N VAL A 75 -1.78 -10.30 -12.83
CA VAL A 75 -0.50 -10.29 -13.54
C VAL A 75 -0.43 -11.32 -14.68
N SER A 76 -1.21 -12.40 -14.62
CA SER A 76 -1.24 -13.42 -15.68
C SER A 76 -1.69 -12.90 -17.04
N ASN A 77 -2.39 -11.76 -17.07
CA ASN A 77 -2.87 -11.12 -18.30
C ASN A 77 -1.83 -10.20 -18.94
N TYR A 78 -0.63 -10.08 -18.35
CA TYR A 78 0.41 -9.15 -18.79
C TYR A 78 1.74 -9.87 -19.03
N PRO A 79 2.59 -9.36 -19.95
CA PRO A 79 3.89 -9.94 -20.26
C PRO A 79 4.96 -9.61 -19.19
N VAL A 80 4.69 -9.95 -17.93
CA VAL A 80 5.61 -9.76 -16.81
C VAL A 80 6.51 -10.98 -16.65
N ARG A 81 7.81 -10.74 -16.41
CA ARG A 81 8.77 -11.84 -16.18
C ARG A 81 8.31 -12.70 -14.99
N PRO A 82 8.34 -14.04 -15.08
CA PRO A 82 7.87 -14.91 -13.99
C PRO A 82 8.57 -14.65 -12.64
N ARG A 83 9.87 -14.32 -12.69
CA ARG A 83 10.63 -13.93 -11.49
C ARG A 83 10.05 -12.67 -10.84
N THR A 84 9.86 -11.61 -11.61
CA THR A 84 9.28 -10.35 -11.12
C THR A 84 7.88 -10.55 -10.55
N ALA A 85 7.01 -11.31 -11.24
CA ALA A 85 5.68 -11.59 -10.75
C ALA A 85 5.70 -12.30 -9.38
N ARG A 86 6.59 -13.29 -9.22
CA ARG A 86 6.80 -13.98 -7.94
C ARG A 86 7.35 -13.07 -6.85
N ASP A 87 8.36 -12.26 -7.15
CA ASP A 87 9.01 -11.38 -6.15
C ASP A 87 8.02 -10.32 -5.63
N VAL A 88 7.21 -9.74 -6.52
CA VAL A 88 6.15 -8.79 -6.17
C VAL A 88 5.07 -9.48 -5.32
N GLY A 89 4.60 -10.67 -5.74
CA GLY A 89 3.58 -11.43 -5.01
C GLY A 89 4.03 -11.81 -3.59
N ALA A 90 5.30 -12.22 -3.44
CA ALA A 90 5.89 -12.51 -2.13
C ALA A 90 5.98 -11.26 -1.26
N ARG A 91 6.31 -10.09 -1.84
CA ARG A 91 6.34 -8.82 -1.11
C ARG A 91 4.95 -8.37 -0.67
N ILE A 92 3.93 -8.50 -1.51
CA ILE A 92 2.53 -8.21 -1.15
C ILE A 92 2.13 -9.02 0.09
N GLU A 93 2.40 -10.32 0.09
CA GLU A 93 2.06 -11.21 1.20
C GLU A 93 2.86 -10.89 2.47
N ALA A 94 4.15 -10.57 2.35
CA ALA A 94 4.97 -10.17 3.49
C ALA A 94 4.43 -8.89 4.15
N ASN A 95 4.10 -7.87 3.36
CA ASN A 95 3.55 -6.61 3.86
C ASN A 95 2.17 -6.82 4.49
N ARG A 96 1.32 -7.64 3.86
CA ARG A 96 -0.02 -8.01 4.38
C ARG A 96 0.08 -8.60 5.78
N ARG A 97 1.00 -9.54 6.02
CA ARG A 97 1.20 -10.17 7.35
C ARG A 97 1.61 -9.17 8.42
N VAL A 98 2.38 -8.14 8.07
CA VAL A 98 2.78 -7.08 9.00
C VAL A 98 1.58 -6.18 9.32
N LEU A 99 0.80 -5.80 8.30
CA LEU A 99 -0.33 -4.87 8.43
C LEU A 99 -1.60 -5.50 9.02
N GLN A 100 -1.72 -6.83 9.01
CA GLN A 100 -2.83 -7.56 9.64
C GLN A 100 -2.70 -7.66 11.16
N LYS A 101 -1.49 -7.49 11.72
CA LYS A 101 -1.28 -7.51 13.16
C LYS A 101 -1.97 -6.30 13.77
N ARG A 102 -3.03 -6.54 14.52
CA ARG A 102 -3.63 -5.54 15.40
C ARG A 102 -2.84 -5.56 16.70
N ASN A 103 -2.35 -4.40 17.13
CA ASN A 103 -1.77 -4.29 18.46
C ASN A 103 -2.88 -4.52 19.49
N ALA A 104 -2.59 -5.38 20.46
CA ALA A 104 -3.50 -5.78 21.53
C ALA A 104 -3.74 -4.63 22.52
#